data_AF-A0A528F0N6-F1
#
_entry.id   AF-A0A528F0N6-F1
#
_cell.length_a   1.000
_cell.length_b   1.000
_cell.length_c   1.000
_cell.angle_alpha   90.00
_cell.angle_beta   90.00
_cell.angle_gamma   90.00
#
_symmetry.space_group_name_H-M   'P 1'
#
loop_
_entity.id
_entity.type
_entity.pdbx_description
1 polymer ?
#
loop_
_entity_poly.entity_id
_entity_poly.type
_entity_poly.pdbx_seq_one_letter_code
_entity_poly.pdbx_strand_id
1 'polypeptide(L)'
;SQASIVLPDSGVAASCKASLAIMPFVEEAAVGDPRGDLSRGGPSRGGLADGLTHDIITRLAKLRDFFVIARGSVFALSEKNIAPEDAGRRLNVDYVTTGTVRSQAGRVVVSVELVEVRTARIVWAETFERRPDDIFAILDDIGDSIVSSISAEIEMVERNRAMLKAPNSLNAWEAYHRGLWHMYRFTRTENEQARHFFDMALRLDPTFARAYAGLSFTHWQNAFQRWGDRDRESALAFEAAGQSLLVDDHNPAAHWAMGRALWLRGEQDGSLVELERAVDLSPNFALGHYALSFVHSQSGDPNAAIGSSDHSRHLSPFDPLLFGMLGARAMAHVRLGQFDEAAEWALKAAARPNAHAIILAIAAHCLALAGRLDEARTFAAAIRQTLPNYCADDFIATFRFEPDAAALFRQGAKRIGLA
;
A
#
# COMPACT_ATOMS: atom_id res chain seq x y z
N SER A 1 -45.34 11.12 -24.41
CA SER A 1 -44.65 12.09 -23.55
C SER A 1 -43.74 11.31 -22.63
N GLN A 2 -42.49 11.06 -23.04
CA GLN A 2 -41.48 10.39 -22.23
C GLN A 2 -40.69 11.49 -21.52
N ALA A 3 -40.75 11.51 -20.19
CA ALA A 3 -39.98 12.43 -19.37
C ALA A 3 -38.53 11.95 -19.32
N SER A 4 -37.66 12.62 -20.08
CA SER A 4 -36.21 12.50 -19.95
C SER A 4 -35.79 13.07 -18.60
N ILE A 5 -35.23 12.23 -17.73
CA ILE A 5 -34.54 12.69 -16.51
C ILE A 5 -33.20 13.25 -16.97
N VAL A 6 -33.13 14.58 -17.08
CA VAL A 6 -31.87 15.31 -17.23
C VAL A 6 -31.27 15.44 -15.83
N LEU A 7 -30.15 14.76 -15.59
CA LEU A 7 -29.32 15.02 -14.41
C LEU A 7 -28.64 16.38 -14.60
N PRO A 8 -28.61 17.25 -13.57
CA PRO A 8 -28.05 18.59 -13.70
C PRO A 8 -26.53 18.54 -13.87
N ASP A 9 -26.03 19.31 -14.84
CA ASP A 9 -24.61 19.71 -14.94
C ASP A 9 -24.23 20.50 -13.68
N SER A 10 -23.66 19.83 -12.68
CA SER A 10 -23.05 20.50 -11.54
C SER A 10 -21.59 20.81 -11.86
N GLY A 11 -21.34 22.04 -12.32
CA GLY A 11 -20.01 22.65 -12.48
C GLY A 11 -19.28 22.94 -11.15
N VAL A 12 -19.31 21.99 -10.22
CA VAL A 12 -18.31 21.90 -9.14
C VAL A 12 -17.15 21.15 -9.77
N ALA A 13 -15.93 21.69 -9.71
CA ALA A 13 -14.74 21.03 -10.24
C ALA A 13 -14.70 19.59 -9.72
N ALA A 14 -15.11 18.64 -10.55
CA ALA A 14 -15.37 17.29 -10.11
C ALA A 14 -14.04 16.71 -9.65
N SER A 15 -14.00 16.33 -8.37
CA SER A 15 -12.98 15.45 -7.81
C SER A 15 -13.10 14.12 -8.56
N CYS A 16 -12.53 14.03 -9.76
CA CYS A 16 -12.53 12.82 -10.58
C CYS A 16 -11.47 11.87 -10.01
N LYS A 17 -11.77 11.29 -8.84
CA LYS A 17 -11.15 10.03 -8.44
C LYS A 17 -11.42 9.02 -9.55
N ALA A 18 -10.45 8.14 -9.82
CA ALA A 18 -10.69 7.04 -10.74
C ALA A 18 -11.91 6.22 -10.27
N SER A 19 -12.69 5.75 -11.23
CA SER A 19 -13.90 4.97 -10.99
C SER A 19 -13.81 3.57 -11.59
N LEU A 20 -14.32 2.57 -10.88
CA LEU A 20 -14.13 1.16 -11.19
C LEU A 20 -15.44 0.36 -11.06
N ALA A 21 -15.74 -0.43 -12.07
CA ALA A 21 -16.79 -1.45 -12.00
C ALA A 21 -16.19 -2.86 -12.08
N ILE A 22 -16.53 -3.73 -11.13
CA ILE A 22 -16.14 -5.14 -11.14
C ILE A 22 -17.33 -5.94 -11.64
N MET A 23 -17.25 -6.43 -12.88
CA MET A 23 -18.31 -7.24 -13.45
C MET A 23 -18.34 -8.63 -12.78
N PRO A 24 -19.51 -9.26 -12.66
CA PRO A 24 -19.60 -10.63 -12.14
C PRO A 24 -18.65 -11.56 -12.88
N PHE A 25 -17.80 -12.25 -12.13
CA PHE A 25 -16.88 -13.23 -12.70
C PHE A 25 -17.67 -14.41 -13.26
N VAL A 26 -17.16 -15.00 -14.34
CA VAL A 26 -17.80 -16.14 -14.99
C VAL A 26 -17.22 -17.43 -14.44
N GLU A 27 -18.08 -18.34 -13.97
CA GLU A 27 -17.65 -19.67 -13.54
C GLU A 27 -17.59 -20.62 -14.74
N GLU A 28 -16.39 -21.12 -15.07
CA GLU A 28 -16.19 -22.09 -16.14
C GLU A 28 -16.33 -23.52 -15.59
N ALA A 29 -17.27 -24.28 -16.16
CA ALA A 29 -17.45 -25.69 -15.80
C ALA A 29 -16.20 -26.52 -16.17
N ALA A 30 -15.80 -27.43 -15.28
CA ALA A 30 -14.75 -28.39 -15.58
C ALA A 30 -15.17 -29.26 -16.78
N VAL A 31 -14.34 -29.29 -17.83
CA VAL A 31 -14.53 -30.18 -18.98
C VAL A 31 -14.46 -31.63 -18.48
N GLY A 32 -15.61 -32.31 -18.32
CA GLY A 32 -15.66 -33.75 -18.01
C GLY A 32 -16.79 -34.31 -17.15
N ASP A 33 -17.87 -33.59 -16.81
CA ASP A 33 -19.03 -34.23 -16.14
C ASP A 33 -19.86 -35.07 -17.16
N PRO A 34 -19.94 -36.41 -17.02
CA PRO A 34 -20.69 -37.27 -17.94
C PRO A 34 -22.21 -37.22 -17.72
N ARG A 35 -22.71 -36.47 -16.72
CA ARG A 35 -24.14 -36.23 -16.57
C ARG A 35 -24.58 -35.07 -17.44
N GLY A 36 -24.60 -35.32 -18.74
CA GLY A 36 -25.27 -34.47 -19.70
C GLY A 36 -26.74 -34.32 -19.36
N ASP A 37 -27.10 -33.19 -18.77
CA ASP A 37 -28.39 -32.54 -18.99
C ASP A 37 -28.12 -31.17 -19.64
N LEU A 38 -28.28 -31.12 -20.96
CA LEU A 38 -28.04 -29.96 -21.83
C LEU A 38 -29.13 -28.88 -21.67
N SER A 39 -29.61 -28.64 -20.45
CA SER A 39 -30.74 -27.77 -20.18
C SER A 39 -30.71 -27.13 -18.79
N ARG A 40 -29.57 -26.54 -18.38
CA ARG A 40 -29.49 -25.49 -17.33
C ARG A 40 -28.09 -24.85 -17.21
N GLY A 41 -27.48 -24.46 -18.32
CA GLY A 41 -26.21 -23.70 -18.33
C GLY A 41 -26.39 -22.18 -18.22
N GLY A 42 -27.31 -21.70 -17.39
CA GLY A 42 -27.35 -20.27 -17.03
C GLY A 42 -26.35 -20.00 -15.90
N PRO A 43 -25.79 -18.77 -15.79
CA PRO A 43 -24.89 -18.43 -14.69
C PRO A 43 -25.56 -18.82 -13.36
N SER A 44 -24.98 -19.79 -12.66
CA SER A 44 -25.48 -20.24 -11.37
C SER A 44 -25.24 -19.13 -10.35
N ARG A 45 -26.26 -18.31 -10.10
CA ARG A 45 -26.23 -17.26 -9.08
C ARG A 45 -25.82 -17.85 -7.73
N GLY A 46 -24.87 -17.21 -7.07
CA GLY A 46 -24.37 -17.60 -5.73
C GLY A 46 -23.25 -18.63 -5.76
N GLY A 47 -22.62 -18.87 -6.90
CA GLY A 47 -21.41 -19.69 -7.04
C GLY A 47 -20.14 -19.00 -6.53
N LEU A 48 -19.00 -19.68 -6.69
CA LEU A 48 -17.69 -19.22 -6.23
C LEU A 48 -17.31 -17.86 -6.85
N ALA A 49 -17.63 -17.70 -8.14
CA ALA A 49 -17.34 -16.50 -8.91
C ALA A 49 -18.11 -15.26 -8.43
N ASP A 50 -19.39 -15.41 -8.08
CA ASP A 50 -20.22 -14.33 -7.52
C ASP A 50 -19.74 -13.92 -6.12
N GLY A 51 -19.36 -14.90 -5.30
CA GLY A 51 -18.78 -14.68 -3.98
C GLY A 51 -17.49 -13.88 -4.05
N LEU A 52 -16.55 -14.30 -4.92
CA LEU A 52 -15.29 -13.61 -5.14
C LEU A 52 -15.51 -12.19 -5.69
N THR A 53 -16.43 -12.01 -6.64
CA THR A 53 -16.80 -10.67 -7.16
C THR A 53 -17.26 -9.75 -6.03
N HIS A 54 -18.15 -10.25 -5.16
CA HIS A 54 -18.68 -9.46 -4.04
C HIS A 54 -17.59 -9.09 -3.04
N ASP A 55 -16.70 -10.02 -2.74
CA ASP A 55 -15.60 -9.83 -1.82
C ASP A 55 -14.61 -8.77 -2.35
N ILE A 56 -14.20 -8.88 -3.62
CA ILE A 56 -13.33 -7.90 -4.29
C ILE A 56 -13.95 -6.49 -4.25
N ILE A 57 -15.25 -6.34 -4.57
CA ILE A 57 -15.96 -5.06 -4.48
C ILE A 57 -15.88 -4.48 -3.07
N THR A 58 -16.08 -5.34 -2.05
CA THR A 58 -16.09 -4.93 -0.65
C THR A 58 -14.69 -4.49 -0.19
N ARG A 59 -13.65 -5.25 -0.52
CA ARG A 59 -12.26 -4.94 -0.17
C ARG A 59 -11.77 -3.66 -0.87
N LEU A 60 -12.05 -3.49 -2.17
CA LEU A 60 -11.72 -2.25 -2.90
C LEU A 60 -12.46 -1.03 -2.34
N ALA A 61 -13.74 -1.17 -1.95
CA ALA A 61 -14.49 -0.09 -1.34
C ALA A 61 -13.90 0.34 0.02
N LYS A 62 -13.36 -0.60 0.80
CA LYS A 62 -12.69 -0.33 2.07
C LYS A 62 -11.37 0.44 1.93
N LEU A 63 -10.63 0.25 0.83
CA LEU A 63 -9.42 1.03 0.54
C LEU A 63 -9.71 2.53 0.38
N ARG A 64 -10.89 2.89 -0.14
CA ARG A 64 -11.28 4.28 -0.43
C ARG A 64 -10.32 5.03 -1.37
N ASP A 65 -9.51 4.30 -2.12
CA ASP A 65 -8.58 4.87 -3.11
C ASP A 65 -9.34 5.36 -4.34
N PHE A 66 -10.41 4.66 -4.74
CA PHE A 66 -11.17 4.89 -5.97
C PHE A 66 -12.69 4.84 -5.71
N PHE A 67 -13.48 5.32 -6.66
CA PHE A 67 -14.93 5.18 -6.64
C PHE A 67 -15.35 3.82 -7.20
N VAL A 68 -15.85 2.92 -6.34
CA VAL A 68 -16.26 1.56 -6.73
C VAL A 68 -17.77 1.48 -6.94
N ILE A 69 -18.21 0.96 -8.09
CA ILE A 69 -19.63 0.80 -8.38
C ILE A 69 -20.25 -0.30 -7.51
N ALA A 70 -21.42 0.02 -6.96
CA ALA A 70 -22.18 -0.90 -6.12
C ALA A 70 -22.52 -2.21 -6.83
N ARG A 71 -22.39 -3.32 -6.10
CA ARG A 71 -22.68 -4.69 -6.57
C ARG A 71 -24.02 -4.79 -7.30
N GLY A 72 -25.10 -4.22 -6.74
CA GLY A 72 -26.44 -4.32 -7.34
C GLY A 72 -26.49 -3.79 -8.78
N SER A 73 -25.72 -2.75 -9.09
CA SER A 73 -25.69 -2.14 -10.42
C SER A 73 -24.97 -3.01 -11.45
N VAL A 74 -23.80 -3.56 -11.10
CA VAL A 74 -23.03 -4.43 -12.02
C VAL A 74 -23.72 -5.77 -12.26
N PHE A 75 -24.35 -6.35 -11.22
CA PHE A 75 -25.15 -7.57 -11.36
C PHE A 75 -26.40 -7.34 -12.23
N ALA A 76 -27.13 -6.24 -12.03
CA ALA A 76 -28.30 -5.91 -12.84
C ALA A 76 -27.97 -5.67 -14.32
N LEU A 77 -26.77 -5.18 -14.64
CA LEU A 77 -26.30 -5.05 -16.03
C LEU A 77 -25.89 -6.39 -16.64
N SER A 78 -25.20 -7.24 -15.87
CA SER A 78 -24.87 -8.60 -16.29
C SER A 78 -26.11 -9.44 -16.58
N GLU A 79 -27.16 -9.34 -15.76
CA GLU A 79 -28.45 -10.01 -15.95
C GLU A 79 -29.17 -9.61 -17.25
N LYS A 80 -28.89 -8.40 -17.73
CA LYS A 80 -29.38 -7.89 -19.01
C LYS A 80 -28.46 -8.27 -20.17
N ASN A 81 -27.49 -9.15 -19.95
CA ASN A 81 -26.45 -9.57 -20.89
C ASN A 81 -25.71 -8.37 -21.54
N ILE A 82 -25.47 -7.32 -20.76
CA ILE A 82 -24.68 -6.17 -21.23
C ILE A 82 -23.21 -6.55 -21.14
N ALA A 83 -22.49 -6.40 -22.27
CA ALA A 83 -21.07 -6.64 -22.33
C ALA A 83 -20.31 -5.71 -21.35
N PRO A 84 -19.22 -6.16 -20.71
CA PRO A 84 -18.46 -5.39 -19.72
C PRO A 84 -18.07 -3.97 -20.15
N GLU A 85 -17.62 -3.80 -21.39
CA GLU A 85 -17.22 -2.51 -21.95
C GLU A 85 -18.41 -1.55 -22.07
N ASP A 86 -19.56 -2.06 -22.54
CA ASP A 86 -20.79 -1.28 -22.64
C ASP A 86 -21.38 -0.98 -21.26
N ALA A 87 -21.23 -1.91 -20.31
CA ALA A 87 -21.57 -1.67 -18.91
C ALA A 87 -20.72 -0.53 -18.34
N GLY A 88 -19.40 -0.53 -18.60
CA GLY A 88 -18.49 0.55 -18.21
C GLY A 88 -18.91 1.92 -18.76
N ARG A 89 -19.23 1.99 -20.06
CA ARG A 89 -19.73 3.22 -20.69
C ARG A 89 -21.06 3.68 -20.11
N ARG A 90 -22.00 2.76 -19.85
CA ARG A 90 -23.31 3.07 -19.25
C ARG A 90 -23.21 3.55 -17.81
N LEU A 91 -22.27 2.98 -17.05
CA LEU A 91 -21.98 3.39 -15.67
C LEU A 91 -21.09 4.64 -15.61
N ASN A 92 -20.56 5.08 -16.75
CA ASN A 92 -19.62 6.20 -16.87
C ASN A 92 -18.41 6.03 -15.93
N VAL A 93 -17.78 4.85 -15.97
CA VAL A 93 -16.59 4.55 -15.17
C VAL A 93 -15.32 4.56 -16.02
N ASP A 94 -14.18 4.83 -15.37
CA ASP A 94 -12.86 4.87 -16.01
C ASP A 94 -12.33 3.46 -16.31
N TYR A 95 -12.60 2.53 -15.39
CA TYR A 95 -12.09 1.16 -15.44
C TYR A 95 -13.19 0.12 -15.26
N VAL A 96 -13.03 -1.02 -15.94
CA VAL A 96 -13.85 -2.21 -15.75
C VAL A 96 -12.94 -3.41 -15.51
N THR A 97 -13.28 -4.20 -14.50
CA THR A 97 -12.64 -5.49 -14.23
C THR A 97 -13.58 -6.62 -14.62
N THR A 98 -13.04 -7.62 -15.32
CA THR A 98 -13.69 -8.89 -15.64
C THR A 98 -12.84 -10.03 -15.13
N GLY A 99 -13.44 -11.20 -14.97
CA GLY A 99 -12.66 -12.38 -14.62
C GLY A 99 -13.41 -13.68 -14.85
N THR A 100 -12.65 -14.77 -14.88
CA THR A 100 -13.17 -16.13 -14.93
C THR A 100 -12.63 -16.91 -13.75
N VAL A 101 -13.47 -17.82 -13.22
CA VAL A 101 -13.10 -18.73 -12.14
C VAL A 101 -13.30 -20.14 -12.64
N ARG A 102 -12.25 -20.95 -12.55
CA ARG A 102 -12.29 -22.37 -12.90
C ARG A 102 -11.79 -23.20 -11.72
N SER A 103 -12.59 -24.19 -11.35
CA SER A 103 -12.23 -25.18 -10.33
C SER A 103 -12.01 -26.54 -11.00
N GLN A 104 -10.78 -27.06 -10.98
CA GLN A 104 -10.46 -28.35 -11.59
C GLN A 104 -9.53 -29.18 -10.69
N ALA A 105 -9.92 -30.42 -10.40
CA ALA A 105 -9.09 -31.45 -9.76
C ALA A 105 -8.31 -30.97 -8.53
N GLY A 106 -8.97 -30.17 -7.67
CA GLY A 106 -8.32 -29.54 -6.53
C GLY A 106 -7.29 -28.50 -6.96
N ARG A 107 -7.69 -27.54 -7.79
CA ARG A 107 -7.00 -26.25 -8.04
C ARG A 107 -8.05 -25.22 -8.39
N VAL A 108 -7.90 -24.02 -7.83
CA VAL A 108 -8.70 -22.85 -8.24
C VAL A 108 -7.80 -21.98 -9.10
N VAL A 109 -8.28 -21.70 -10.30
CA VAL A 109 -7.63 -20.79 -11.25
C VAL A 109 -8.57 -19.61 -11.46
N VAL A 110 -8.09 -18.41 -11.16
CA VAL A 110 -8.82 -17.16 -11.37
C VAL A 110 -8.04 -16.32 -12.37
N SER A 111 -8.64 -16.03 -13.52
CA SER A 111 -8.08 -15.09 -14.49
C SER A 111 -8.81 -13.76 -14.37
N VAL A 112 -8.08 -12.66 -14.30
CA VAL A 112 -8.64 -11.32 -14.11
C VAL A 112 -8.06 -10.39 -15.16
N GLU A 113 -8.90 -9.52 -15.72
CA GLU A 113 -8.50 -8.48 -16.66
C GLU A 113 -9.04 -7.12 -16.18
N LEU A 114 -8.20 -6.10 -16.28
CA LEU A 114 -8.53 -4.70 -16.00
C LEU A 114 -8.45 -3.90 -17.31
N VAL A 115 -9.55 -3.23 -17.67
CA VAL A 115 -9.69 -2.50 -18.93
C VAL A 115 -9.96 -1.03 -18.66
N GLU A 116 -9.27 -0.13 -19.36
CA GLU A 116 -9.59 1.31 -19.40
C GLU A 116 -10.74 1.52 -20.40
N VAL A 117 -11.91 1.95 -19.91
CA VAL A 117 -13.16 2.04 -20.70
C VAL A 117 -13.02 3.04 -21.85
N ARG A 118 -12.36 4.17 -21.61
CA ARG A 118 -12.21 5.25 -22.60
C ARG A 118 -11.47 4.79 -23.86
N THR A 119 -10.48 3.93 -23.71
CA THR A 119 -9.60 3.50 -24.80
C THR A 119 -9.82 2.06 -25.22
N ALA A 120 -10.68 1.31 -24.50
CA ALA A 120 -10.87 -0.13 -24.64
C ALA A 120 -9.55 -0.92 -24.57
N ARG A 121 -8.58 -0.42 -23.79
CA ARG A 121 -7.26 -1.03 -23.65
C ARG A 121 -7.21 -1.87 -22.38
N ILE A 122 -6.76 -3.12 -22.51
CA ILE A 122 -6.37 -3.95 -21.36
C ILE A 122 -5.14 -3.30 -20.70
N VAL A 123 -5.33 -2.83 -19.47
CA VAL A 123 -4.28 -2.22 -18.65
C VAL A 123 -3.44 -3.31 -17.99
N TRP A 124 -4.10 -4.36 -17.50
CA TRP A 124 -3.48 -5.46 -16.80
C TRP A 124 -4.33 -6.73 -16.96
N ALA A 125 -3.67 -7.88 -17.01
CA ALA A 125 -4.30 -9.18 -16.99
C ALA A 125 -3.39 -10.16 -16.25
N GLU A 126 -3.94 -10.96 -15.34
CA GLU A 126 -3.19 -11.93 -14.57
C GLU A 126 -4.02 -13.19 -14.29
N THR A 127 -3.33 -14.29 -14.04
CA THR A 127 -3.95 -15.57 -13.64
C THR A 127 -3.38 -16.03 -12.31
N PHE A 128 -4.25 -16.17 -11.33
CA PHE A 128 -3.95 -16.65 -9.99
C PHE A 128 -4.29 -18.14 -9.90
N GLU A 129 -3.29 -18.96 -9.59
CA GLU A 129 -3.45 -20.39 -9.36
C GLU A 129 -3.10 -20.74 -7.92
N ARG A 130 -3.97 -21.52 -7.26
CA ARG A 130 -3.73 -22.08 -5.93
C ARG A 130 -4.18 -23.54 -5.84
N ARG A 131 -3.43 -24.33 -5.07
CA ARG A 131 -3.74 -25.74 -4.74
C ARG A 131 -4.44 -25.78 -3.37
N PRO A 132 -5.57 -26.48 -3.21
CA PRO A 132 -6.39 -26.48 -2.02
C PRO A 132 -5.83 -27.41 -0.95
N ASP A 133 -5.53 -26.81 0.20
CA ASP A 133 -5.61 -27.47 1.50
C ASP A 133 -6.87 -26.97 2.26
N ASP A 134 -7.25 -25.69 2.09
CA ASP A 134 -8.50 -25.07 2.53
C ASP A 134 -9.01 -24.08 1.46
N ILE A 135 -10.23 -24.27 0.95
CA ILE A 135 -10.80 -23.44 -0.12
C ILE A 135 -11.05 -22.01 0.36
N PHE A 136 -11.44 -21.79 1.61
CA PHE A 136 -11.78 -20.45 2.10
C PHE A 136 -10.54 -19.57 2.29
N ALA A 137 -9.48 -20.12 2.89
CA ALA A 137 -8.20 -19.42 3.04
C ALA A 137 -7.59 -19.02 1.68
N ILE A 138 -7.83 -19.81 0.64
CA ILE A 138 -7.38 -19.51 -0.73
C ILE A 138 -8.16 -18.38 -1.36
N LEU A 139 -9.48 -18.32 -1.16
CA LEU A 139 -10.28 -17.22 -1.68
C LEU A 139 -9.89 -15.89 -1.04
N ASP A 140 -9.55 -15.91 0.25
CA ASP A 140 -9.00 -14.73 0.94
C ASP A 140 -7.65 -14.32 0.34
N ASP A 141 -6.69 -15.25 0.18
CA ASP A 141 -5.36 -14.97 -0.41
C ASP A 141 -5.44 -14.48 -1.87
N ILE A 142 -6.28 -15.12 -2.69
CA ILE A 142 -6.54 -14.71 -4.07
C ILE A 142 -7.24 -13.36 -4.11
N GLY A 143 -8.25 -13.15 -3.26
CA GLY A 143 -8.96 -11.89 -3.15
C GLY A 143 -8.02 -10.74 -2.79
N ASP A 144 -7.14 -10.95 -1.81
CA ASP A 144 -6.11 -10.00 -1.40
C ASP A 144 -5.14 -9.67 -2.53
N SER A 145 -4.68 -10.71 -3.25
CA SER A 145 -3.80 -10.54 -4.40
C SER A 145 -4.48 -9.74 -5.52
N ILE A 146 -5.73 -10.07 -5.87
CA ILE A 146 -6.48 -9.37 -6.93
C ILE A 146 -6.72 -7.91 -6.57
N VAL A 147 -7.21 -7.63 -5.35
CA VAL A 147 -7.49 -6.27 -4.88
C VAL A 147 -6.24 -5.41 -4.90
N SER A 148 -5.12 -5.97 -4.45
CA SER A 148 -3.86 -5.25 -4.38
C SER A 148 -3.28 -4.98 -5.77
N SER A 149 -3.33 -5.96 -6.68
CA SER A 149 -2.91 -5.78 -8.08
C SER A 149 -3.78 -4.73 -8.79
N ILE A 150 -5.11 -4.80 -8.67
CA ILE A 150 -6.01 -3.80 -9.27
C ILE A 150 -5.68 -2.40 -8.76
N SER A 151 -5.51 -2.24 -7.44
CA SER A 151 -5.19 -0.92 -6.88
C SER A 151 -3.87 -0.38 -7.41
N ALA A 152 -2.80 -1.19 -7.36
CA ALA A 152 -1.48 -0.79 -7.82
C ALA A 152 -1.45 -0.42 -9.32
N GLU A 153 -2.15 -1.17 -10.16
CA GLU A 153 -2.22 -0.93 -11.61
C GLU A 153 -2.97 0.36 -11.94
N ILE A 154 -4.10 0.62 -11.26
CA ILE A 154 -4.82 1.88 -11.41
C ILE A 154 -3.94 3.05 -10.95
N GLU A 155 -3.31 2.97 -9.78
CA GLU A 155 -2.42 4.03 -9.30
C GLU A 155 -1.27 4.30 -10.28
N MET A 156 -0.69 3.24 -10.88
CA MET A 156 0.38 3.37 -11.86
C MET A 156 -0.11 4.09 -13.14
N VAL A 157 -1.28 3.72 -13.67
CA VAL A 157 -1.83 4.35 -14.87
C VAL A 157 -2.18 5.82 -14.61
N GLU A 158 -2.85 6.11 -13.50
CA GLU A 158 -3.22 7.48 -13.11
C GLU A 158 -1.98 8.36 -12.90
N ARG A 159 -0.94 7.81 -12.26
CA ARG A 159 0.36 8.47 -12.13
C ARG A 159 1.00 8.75 -13.48
N ASN A 160 1.06 7.77 -14.38
CA ASN A 160 1.66 7.97 -15.70
C ASN A 160 0.88 9.03 -16.50
N ARG A 161 -0.44 9.03 -16.42
CA ARG A 161 -1.30 10.06 -17.04
C ARG A 161 -1.03 11.43 -16.46
N ALA A 162 -0.95 11.53 -15.13
CA ALA A 162 -0.64 12.76 -14.45
C ALA A 162 0.72 13.31 -14.90
N MET A 163 1.77 12.48 -14.98
CA MET A 163 3.11 12.92 -15.37
C MET A 163 3.23 13.48 -16.80
N LEU A 164 2.35 13.08 -17.72
CA LEU A 164 2.36 13.56 -19.11
C LEU A 164 1.72 14.94 -19.32
N LYS A 165 0.99 15.46 -18.34
CA LYS A 165 0.31 16.76 -18.43
C LYS A 165 1.25 17.94 -18.11
N ALA A 166 0.83 19.17 -18.38
CA ALA A 166 1.52 20.33 -17.82
C ALA A 166 1.19 20.47 -16.31
N PRO A 167 2.13 20.87 -15.44
CA PRO A 167 1.85 21.06 -14.00
C PRO A 167 0.65 21.95 -13.68
N ASN A 168 0.46 23.02 -14.46
CA ASN A 168 -0.61 24.00 -14.23
C ASN A 168 -1.98 23.56 -14.77
N SER A 169 -2.07 22.38 -15.42
CA SER A 169 -3.32 21.85 -15.99
C SER A 169 -3.85 20.63 -15.23
N LEU A 170 -3.29 20.35 -14.05
CA LEU A 170 -3.69 19.20 -13.25
C LEU A 170 -4.98 19.49 -12.48
N ASN A 171 -5.82 18.46 -12.35
CA ASN A 171 -6.86 18.44 -11.33
C ASN A 171 -6.29 17.92 -9.99
N ALA A 172 -7.11 17.88 -8.93
CA ALA A 172 -6.67 17.45 -7.61
C ALA A 172 -6.13 16.01 -7.59
N TRP A 173 -6.80 15.09 -8.29
CA TRP A 173 -6.41 13.68 -8.40
C TRP A 173 -5.04 13.51 -9.07
N GLU A 174 -4.82 14.21 -10.19
CA GLU A 174 -3.57 14.14 -10.93
C GLU A 174 -2.42 14.82 -10.17
N ALA A 175 -2.69 15.95 -9.50
CA ALA A 175 -1.74 16.59 -8.61
C ALA A 175 -1.31 15.62 -7.50
N TYR A 176 -2.27 14.96 -6.85
CA TYR A 176 -2.00 13.95 -5.82
C TYR A 176 -1.11 12.81 -6.35
N HIS A 177 -1.41 12.24 -7.52
CA HIS A 177 -0.60 11.15 -8.09
C HIS A 177 0.81 11.58 -8.49
N ARG A 178 1.02 12.84 -8.91
CA ARG A 178 2.38 13.37 -9.06
C ARG A 178 3.08 13.51 -7.72
N GLY A 179 2.37 13.94 -6.69
CA GLY A 179 2.86 13.96 -5.32
C GLY A 179 3.37 12.58 -4.89
N LEU A 180 2.59 11.52 -5.12
CA LEU A 180 3.00 10.13 -4.86
C LEU A 180 4.25 9.72 -5.64
N TRP A 181 4.36 10.09 -6.92
CA TRP A 181 5.54 9.78 -7.73
C TRP A 181 6.84 10.34 -7.12
N HIS A 182 6.79 11.59 -6.66
CA HIS A 182 7.91 12.23 -5.97
C HIS A 182 8.14 11.65 -4.56
N MET A 183 7.07 11.39 -3.82
CA MET A 183 7.09 10.87 -2.44
C MET A 183 7.93 9.60 -2.32
N TYR A 184 7.82 8.71 -3.30
CA TYR A 184 8.47 7.40 -3.29
C TYR A 184 9.94 7.39 -3.70
N ARG A 185 10.58 8.55 -3.92
CA ARG A 185 12.00 8.66 -4.29
C ARG A 185 12.95 8.92 -3.12
N PHE A 186 12.43 9.26 -1.94
CA PHE A 186 13.20 9.36 -0.70
C PHE A 186 14.46 10.24 -0.78
N THR A 187 14.38 11.37 -1.49
CA THR A 187 15.39 12.43 -1.40
C THR A 187 14.74 13.72 -0.91
N ARG A 188 15.53 14.60 -0.29
CA ARG A 188 15.03 15.89 0.21
C ARG A 188 14.31 16.69 -0.87
N THR A 189 14.93 16.84 -2.04
CA THR A 189 14.38 17.58 -3.17
C THR A 189 13.07 16.97 -3.66
N GLU A 190 13.01 15.65 -3.79
CA GLU A 190 11.79 14.98 -4.25
C GLU A 190 10.68 15.07 -3.19
N ASN A 191 11.01 15.01 -1.90
CA ASN A 191 10.03 15.19 -0.81
C ASN A 191 9.44 16.62 -0.79
N GLU A 192 10.24 17.64 -1.11
CA GLU A 192 9.76 19.02 -1.29
C GLU A 192 8.82 19.16 -2.51
N GLN A 193 9.11 18.46 -3.61
CA GLN A 193 8.20 18.39 -4.77
C GLN A 193 6.90 17.65 -4.44
N ALA A 194 6.98 16.54 -3.71
CA ALA A 194 5.80 15.79 -3.26
C ALA A 194 4.87 16.71 -2.46
N ARG A 195 5.42 17.46 -1.50
CA ARG A 195 4.68 18.44 -0.69
C ARG A 195 4.00 19.49 -1.57
N HIS A 196 4.72 20.07 -2.53
CA HIS A 196 4.16 21.05 -3.46
C HIS A 196 2.92 20.52 -4.22
N PHE A 197 2.99 19.29 -4.71
CA PHE A 197 1.89 18.66 -5.45
C PHE A 197 0.72 18.27 -4.55
N PHE A 198 0.96 17.82 -3.31
CA PHE A 198 -0.10 17.59 -2.34
C PHE A 198 -0.80 18.91 -1.91
N ASP A 199 -0.04 19.98 -1.68
CA ASP A 199 -0.61 21.31 -1.42
C ASP A 199 -1.47 21.78 -2.61
N MET A 200 -1.03 21.52 -3.84
CA MET A 200 -1.82 21.83 -5.03
C MET A 200 -3.10 21.01 -5.10
N ALA A 201 -3.04 19.71 -4.79
CA ALA A 201 -4.22 18.86 -4.73
C ALA A 201 -5.24 19.42 -3.73
N LEU A 202 -4.79 19.87 -2.56
CA LEU A 202 -5.65 20.45 -1.51
C LEU A 202 -6.19 21.84 -1.85
N ARG A 203 -5.45 22.66 -2.61
CA ARG A 203 -6.00 23.92 -3.13
C ARG A 203 -7.13 23.67 -4.15
N LEU A 204 -7.02 22.59 -4.92
CA LEU A 204 -8.02 22.21 -5.93
C LEU A 204 -9.22 21.47 -5.32
N ASP A 205 -8.98 20.63 -4.30
CA ASP A 205 -9.99 19.89 -3.55
C ASP A 205 -9.59 19.81 -2.05
N PRO A 206 -10.09 20.74 -1.22
CA PRO A 206 -9.85 20.71 0.23
C PRO A 206 -10.44 19.50 0.95
N THR A 207 -11.28 18.70 0.28
CA THR A 207 -11.89 17.47 0.85
C THR A 207 -11.11 16.21 0.50
N PHE A 208 -9.89 16.35 -0.03
CA PHE A 208 -9.07 15.22 -0.44
C PHE A 208 -8.23 14.66 0.73
N ALA A 209 -8.84 13.83 1.58
CA ALA A 209 -8.20 13.26 2.77
C ALA A 209 -6.80 12.64 2.52
N ARG A 210 -6.62 11.89 1.42
CA ARG A 210 -5.34 11.24 1.07
C ARG A 210 -4.23 12.26 0.77
N ALA A 211 -4.55 13.45 0.28
CA ALA A 211 -3.55 14.50 0.06
C ALA A 211 -3.03 15.07 1.39
N TYR A 212 -3.89 15.22 2.41
CA TYR A 212 -3.45 15.54 3.77
C TYR A 212 -2.58 14.43 4.38
N ALA A 213 -2.92 13.16 4.17
CA ALA A 213 -2.08 12.02 4.59
C ALA A 213 -0.71 12.05 3.87
N GLY A 214 -0.68 12.41 2.59
CA GLY A 214 0.54 12.65 1.83
C GLY A 214 1.39 13.78 2.41
N LEU A 215 0.79 14.93 2.75
CA LEU A 215 1.50 16.02 3.44
C LEU A 215 2.09 15.57 4.78
N SER A 216 1.31 14.86 5.59
CA SER A 216 1.78 14.28 6.85
C SER A 216 2.99 13.37 6.62
N PHE A 217 2.96 12.52 5.59
CA PHE A 217 4.11 11.70 5.21
C PHE A 217 5.34 12.55 4.86
N THR A 218 5.20 13.64 4.10
CA THR A 218 6.35 14.47 3.72
C THR A 218 7.02 15.12 4.93
N HIS A 219 6.23 15.64 5.88
CA HIS A 219 6.73 16.19 7.13
C HIS A 219 7.33 15.11 8.03
N TRP A 220 6.69 13.94 8.10
CA TRP A 220 7.23 12.80 8.81
C TRP A 220 8.60 12.38 8.26
N GLN A 221 8.75 12.36 6.94
CA GLN A 221 10.00 11.99 6.28
C GLN A 221 11.09 13.03 6.56
N ASN A 222 10.78 14.32 6.54
CA ASN A 222 11.74 15.36 6.92
C ASN A 222 12.23 15.19 8.37
N ALA A 223 11.32 14.89 9.31
CA ALA A 223 11.67 14.64 10.71
C ALA A 223 12.51 13.37 10.89
N PHE A 224 12.12 12.28 10.22
CA PHE A 224 12.78 10.98 10.32
C PHE A 224 14.18 10.99 9.68
N GLN A 225 14.33 11.63 8.52
CA GLN A 225 15.60 11.75 7.79
C GLN A 225 16.46 12.94 8.27
N ARG A 226 15.96 13.73 9.23
CA ARG A 226 16.60 14.97 9.73
C ARG A 226 16.91 16.00 8.63
N TRP A 227 16.00 16.15 7.66
CA TRP A 227 16.12 17.18 6.61
C TRP A 227 15.61 18.56 7.04
N GLY A 228 14.93 18.63 8.18
CA GLY A 228 14.45 19.87 8.80
C GLY A 228 14.52 19.78 10.33
N ASP A 229 14.02 20.82 10.99
CA ASP A 229 13.86 20.82 12.45
C ASP A 229 12.86 19.74 12.86
N ARG A 230 13.30 18.79 13.69
CA ARG A 230 12.53 17.58 13.97
C ARG A 230 11.22 17.88 14.70
N ASP A 231 11.24 18.79 15.66
CA ASP A 231 10.07 19.10 16.49
C ASP A 231 9.02 19.83 15.66
N ARG A 232 9.44 20.80 14.84
CA ARG A 232 8.57 21.49 13.89
C ARG A 232 7.96 20.53 12.86
N GLU A 233 8.78 19.70 12.22
CA GLU A 233 8.29 18.76 11.20
C GLU A 233 7.38 17.69 11.84
N SER A 234 7.65 17.26 13.07
CA SER A 234 6.76 16.38 13.82
C SER A 234 5.39 17.02 14.12
N ALA A 235 5.37 18.31 14.49
CA ALA A 235 4.12 19.03 14.73
C ALA A 235 3.30 19.18 13.44
N LEU A 236 3.94 19.53 12.32
CA LEU A 236 3.28 19.65 11.01
C LEU A 236 2.75 18.31 10.50
N ALA A 237 3.50 17.21 10.72
CA ALA A 237 3.03 15.86 10.38
C ALA A 237 1.76 15.49 11.14
N PHE A 238 1.69 15.83 12.43
CA PHE A 238 0.52 15.60 13.28
C PHE A 238 -0.68 16.47 12.87
N GLU A 239 -0.45 17.75 12.59
CA GLU A 239 -1.50 18.66 12.13
C GLU A 239 -2.11 18.19 10.81
N ALA A 240 -1.28 17.86 9.82
CA ALA A 240 -1.73 17.35 8.53
C ALA A 240 -2.48 16.01 8.66
N ALA A 241 -2.03 15.11 9.53
CA ALA A 241 -2.75 13.86 9.82
C ALA A 241 -4.12 14.12 10.46
N GLY A 242 -4.20 15.08 11.39
CA GLY A 242 -5.45 15.51 12.00
C GLY A 242 -6.44 16.07 10.98
N GLN A 243 -5.97 16.88 10.02
CA GLN A 243 -6.81 17.34 8.91
C GLN A 243 -7.30 16.19 8.03
N SER A 244 -6.46 15.18 7.77
CA SER A 244 -6.86 13.98 7.02
C SER A 244 -8.04 13.26 7.70
N LEU A 245 -7.96 13.07 9.02
CA LEU A 245 -9.03 12.45 9.81
C LEU A 245 -10.31 13.32 9.87
N LEU A 246 -10.17 14.64 9.99
CA LEU A 246 -11.32 15.55 9.98
C LEU A 246 -12.09 15.50 8.65
N VAL A 247 -11.39 15.25 7.54
CA VAL A 247 -11.98 15.15 6.22
C VAL A 247 -12.62 13.78 5.97
N ASP A 248 -11.96 12.69 6.34
CA ASP A 248 -12.49 11.32 6.22
C ASP A 248 -11.86 10.37 7.25
N ASP A 249 -12.52 10.20 8.40
CA ASP A 249 -12.13 9.29 9.48
C ASP A 249 -12.38 7.81 9.17
N HIS A 250 -12.98 7.49 8.02
CA HIS A 250 -13.10 6.12 7.54
C HIS A 250 -12.04 5.77 6.49
N ASN A 251 -11.12 6.71 6.19
CA ASN A 251 -10.02 6.46 5.27
C ASN A 251 -8.83 5.82 6.00
N PRO A 252 -8.36 4.61 5.59
CA PRO A 252 -7.22 3.96 6.25
C PRO A 252 -5.93 4.79 6.17
N ALA A 253 -5.74 5.60 5.12
CA ALA A 253 -4.57 6.46 4.99
C ALA A 253 -4.54 7.60 6.04
N ALA A 254 -5.70 8.07 6.50
CA ALA A 254 -5.78 9.12 7.52
C ALA A 254 -5.28 8.61 8.88
N HIS A 255 -5.76 7.44 9.28
CA HIS A 255 -5.33 6.74 10.49
C HIS A 255 -3.83 6.32 10.42
N TRP A 256 -3.37 5.86 9.26
CA TRP A 256 -1.94 5.59 9.05
C TRP A 256 -1.04 6.82 9.20
N ALA A 257 -1.48 7.96 8.66
CA ALA A 257 -0.77 9.23 8.82
C ALA A 257 -0.72 9.65 10.30
N MET A 258 -1.85 9.52 11.01
CA MET A 258 -1.93 9.87 12.43
C MET A 258 -1.05 8.97 13.29
N GLY A 259 -1.12 7.66 13.12
CA GLY A 259 -0.29 6.72 13.87
C GLY A 259 1.20 7.00 13.70
N ARG A 260 1.66 7.25 12.46
CA ARG A 260 3.05 7.62 12.19
C ARG A 260 3.46 8.94 12.83
N ALA A 261 2.58 9.95 12.86
CA ALA A 261 2.85 11.22 13.49
C ALA A 261 2.93 11.10 15.03
N LEU A 262 2.05 10.30 15.65
CA LEU A 262 2.10 9.98 17.07
C LEU A 262 3.40 9.26 17.45
N TRP A 263 3.86 8.33 16.61
CA TRP A 263 5.15 7.67 16.81
C TRP A 263 6.32 8.66 16.84
N LEU A 264 6.35 9.68 15.95
CA LEU A 264 7.38 10.73 15.99
C LEU A 264 7.37 11.50 17.31
N ARG A 265 6.17 11.81 17.80
CA ARG A 265 5.93 12.50 19.09
C ARG A 265 6.25 11.64 20.32
N GLY A 266 6.55 10.35 20.14
CA GLY A 266 6.82 9.41 21.23
C GLY A 266 5.56 8.87 21.90
N GLU A 267 4.39 9.09 21.30
CA GLU A 267 3.09 8.63 21.81
C GLU A 267 2.78 7.24 21.26
N GLN A 268 3.51 6.23 21.74
CA GLN A 268 3.54 4.89 21.14
C GLN A 268 2.19 4.16 21.22
N ASP A 269 1.50 4.20 22.37
CA ASP A 269 0.21 3.53 22.51
C ASP A 269 -0.83 4.13 21.56
N GLY A 270 -0.88 5.46 21.45
CA GLY A 270 -1.73 6.16 20.48
C GLY A 270 -1.35 5.82 19.04
N SER A 271 -0.05 5.69 18.75
CA SER A 271 0.40 5.23 17.43
C SER A 271 -0.17 3.86 17.08
N LEU A 272 -0.11 2.88 17.99
CA LEU A 272 -0.61 1.54 17.71
C LEU A 272 -2.11 1.53 17.49
N VAL A 273 -2.89 2.23 18.33
CA VAL A 273 -4.35 2.34 18.20
C VAL A 273 -4.76 2.86 16.81
N GLU A 274 -4.09 3.91 16.34
CA GLU A 274 -4.38 4.51 15.03
C GLU A 274 -3.95 3.58 13.88
N LEU A 275 -2.81 2.91 13.99
CA LEU A 275 -2.35 1.98 12.95
C LEU A 275 -3.21 0.70 12.88
N GLU A 276 -3.66 0.18 14.03
CA GLU A 276 -4.63 -0.92 14.11
C GLU A 276 -5.96 -0.51 13.47
N ARG A 277 -6.44 0.71 13.76
CA ARG A 277 -7.64 1.24 13.11
C ARG A 277 -7.50 1.33 11.59
N ALA A 278 -6.32 1.69 11.08
CA ALA A 278 -6.07 1.72 9.63
C ALA A 278 -6.23 0.34 8.99
N VAL A 279 -5.68 -0.72 9.59
CA VAL A 279 -5.78 -2.09 9.04
C VAL A 279 -7.14 -2.74 9.30
N ASP A 280 -7.85 -2.33 10.35
CA ASP A 280 -9.24 -2.75 10.60
C ASP A 280 -10.20 -2.16 9.55
N LEU A 281 -10.01 -0.88 9.21
CA LEU A 281 -10.77 -0.21 8.16
C LEU A 281 -10.53 -0.87 6.80
N SER A 282 -9.27 -1.19 6.49
CA SER A 282 -8.91 -1.91 5.27
C SER A 282 -7.76 -2.90 5.52
N PRO A 283 -8.07 -4.21 5.60
CA PRO A 283 -7.05 -5.26 5.72
C PRO A 283 -6.07 -5.30 4.53
N ASN A 284 -6.48 -4.77 3.37
CA ASN A 284 -5.67 -4.65 2.16
C ASN A 284 -4.77 -3.40 2.13
N PHE A 285 -4.79 -2.57 3.17
CA PHE A 285 -3.96 -1.37 3.21
C PHE A 285 -2.52 -1.68 3.65
N ALA A 286 -1.67 -2.04 2.68
CA ALA A 286 -0.29 -2.49 2.91
C ALA A 286 0.54 -1.51 3.78
N LEU A 287 0.40 -0.20 3.56
CA LEU A 287 1.14 0.82 4.33
C LEU A 287 0.82 0.79 5.83
N GLY A 288 -0.42 0.41 6.20
CA GLY A 288 -0.82 0.23 7.61
C GLY A 288 -0.08 -0.93 8.25
N HIS A 289 -0.06 -2.09 7.59
CA HIS A 289 0.68 -3.27 8.04
C HIS A 289 2.19 -3.02 8.14
N TYR A 290 2.77 -2.31 7.17
CA TYR A 290 4.16 -1.90 7.27
C TYR A 290 4.40 -0.99 8.48
N ALA A 291 3.54 -0.01 8.73
CA ALA A 291 3.69 0.89 9.88
C ALA A 291 3.57 0.14 11.21
N LEU A 292 2.65 -0.82 11.34
CA LEU A 292 2.57 -1.71 12.51
C LEU A 292 3.87 -2.51 12.70
N SER A 293 4.37 -3.10 11.61
CA SER A 293 5.66 -3.82 11.62
C SER A 293 6.80 -2.92 12.10
N PHE A 294 6.84 -1.69 11.59
CA PHE A 294 7.85 -0.71 11.97
C PHE A 294 7.80 -0.39 13.47
N VAL A 295 6.62 -0.13 14.05
CA VAL A 295 6.50 0.16 15.49
C VAL A 295 6.85 -1.07 16.33
N HIS A 296 6.25 -2.23 16.04
CA HIS A 296 6.50 -3.46 16.80
C HIS A 296 7.96 -3.93 16.73
N SER A 297 8.66 -3.70 15.62
CA SER A 297 10.07 -4.08 15.47
C SER A 297 11.02 -3.36 16.43
N GLN A 298 10.59 -2.25 17.04
CA GLN A 298 11.41 -1.41 17.91
C GLN A 298 11.11 -1.64 19.40
N SER A 299 9.83 -1.68 19.76
CA SER A 299 9.37 -1.62 21.14
C SER A 299 8.04 -2.35 21.39
N GLY A 300 7.63 -3.27 20.50
CA GLY A 300 6.43 -4.10 20.66
C GLY A 300 6.74 -5.61 20.55
N ASP A 301 5.80 -6.43 20.06
CA ASP A 301 6.06 -7.86 19.83
C ASP A 301 6.84 -8.07 18.51
N PRO A 302 8.09 -8.58 18.55
CA PRO A 302 8.86 -8.82 17.33
C PRO A 302 8.24 -9.89 16.42
N ASN A 303 7.47 -10.86 16.92
CA ASN A 303 6.76 -11.82 16.06
C ASN A 303 5.60 -11.15 15.31
N ALA A 304 4.84 -10.29 15.98
CA ALA A 304 3.83 -9.46 15.33
C ALA A 304 4.47 -8.57 14.24
N ALA A 305 5.65 -8.00 14.51
CA ALA A 305 6.37 -7.21 13.52
C ALA A 305 6.72 -7.99 12.25
N ILE A 306 7.16 -9.24 12.41
CA ILE A 306 7.45 -10.17 11.31
C ILE A 306 6.17 -10.47 10.51
N GLY A 307 5.07 -10.81 11.19
CA GLY A 307 3.78 -11.10 10.57
C GLY A 307 3.24 -9.92 9.77
N SER A 308 3.20 -8.72 10.35
CA SER A 308 2.74 -7.51 9.65
C SER A 308 3.67 -7.13 8.48
N SER A 309 4.98 -7.35 8.60
CA SER A 309 5.90 -7.15 7.46
C SER A 309 5.61 -8.12 6.31
N ASP A 310 5.29 -9.38 6.60
CA ASP A 310 5.00 -10.37 5.57
C ASP A 310 3.68 -10.07 4.90
N HIS A 311 2.65 -9.73 5.67
CA HIS A 311 1.34 -9.36 5.12
C HIS A 311 1.43 -8.12 4.23
N SER A 312 2.15 -7.07 4.68
CA SER A 312 2.39 -5.88 3.85
C SER A 312 3.08 -6.20 2.52
N ARG A 313 4.03 -7.15 2.52
CA ARG A 313 4.76 -7.58 1.32
C ARG A 313 3.95 -8.51 0.44
N HIS A 314 3.04 -9.28 1.01
CA HIS A 314 2.09 -10.09 0.28
C HIS A 314 1.12 -9.20 -0.51
N LEU A 315 0.58 -8.16 0.15
CA LEU A 315 -0.28 -7.18 -0.49
C LEU A 315 0.47 -6.35 -1.54
N SER A 316 1.69 -5.91 -1.25
CA SER A 316 2.46 -5.04 -2.15
C SER A 316 3.88 -5.61 -2.39
N PRO A 317 4.03 -6.62 -3.26
CA PRO A 317 5.31 -7.30 -3.47
C PRO A 317 6.37 -6.43 -4.17
N PHE A 318 5.93 -5.40 -4.89
CA PHE A 318 6.79 -4.44 -5.60
C PHE A 318 6.72 -3.03 -4.99
N ASP A 319 6.35 -2.93 -3.71
CA ASP A 319 6.16 -1.65 -3.04
C ASP A 319 7.43 -0.77 -3.07
N PRO A 320 7.32 0.54 -3.33
CA PRO A 320 8.46 1.45 -3.23
C PRO A 320 9.10 1.50 -1.82
N LEU A 321 8.36 1.13 -0.77
CA LEU A 321 8.82 1.03 0.62
C LEU A 321 9.34 -0.35 1.01
N LEU A 322 9.55 -1.26 0.05
CA LEU A 322 10.02 -2.63 0.34
C LEU A 322 11.33 -2.65 1.14
N PHE A 323 12.22 -1.67 0.94
CA PHE A 323 13.43 -1.52 1.76
C PHE A 323 13.10 -1.38 3.26
N GLY A 324 12.04 -0.64 3.58
CA GLY A 324 11.62 -0.35 4.95
C GLY A 324 10.96 -1.57 5.59
N MET A 325 10.09 -2.26 4.84
CA MET A 325 9.44 -3.50 5.29
C MET A 325 10.49 -4.57 5.67
N LEU A 326 11.48 -4.77 4.79
CA LEU A 326 12.57 -5.72 5.04
C LEU A 326 13.46 -5.28 6.22
N GLY A 327 13.70 -3.96 6.37
CA GLY A 327 14.45 -3.40 7.48
C GLY A 327 13.75 -3.58 8.84
N ALA A 328 12.44 -3.34 8.91
CA ALA A 328 11.63 -3.58 10.11
C ALA A 328 11.69 -5.05 10.53
N ARG A 329 11.55 -5.97 9.56
CA ARG A 329 11.71 -7.40 9.80
C ARG A 329 13.11 -7.76 10.33
N ALA A 330 14.16 -7.19 9.77
CA ALA A 330 15.52 -7.42 10.24
C ALA A 330 15.71 -6.99 11.70
N MET A 331 15.18 -5.82 12.08
CA MET A 331 15.22 -5.35 13.47
C MET A 331 14.42 -6.27 14.41
N ALA A 332 13.29 -6.81 13.96
CA ALA A 332 12.53 -7.78 14.73
C ALA A 332 13.33 -9.07 15.00
N HIS A 333 14.04 -9.59 13.99
CA HIS A 333 14.94 -10.74 14.18
C HIS A 333 16.09 -10.45 15.14
N VAL A 334 16.65 -9.22 15.15
CA VAL A 334 17.63 -8.81 16.17
C VAL A 334 17.05 -8.93 17.58
N ARG A 335 15.81 -8.47 17.79
CA ARG A 335 15.14 -8.55 19.10
C ARG A 335 14.82 -9.99 19.53
N LEU A 336 14.69 -10.91 18.58
CA LEU A 336 14.57 -12.35 18.83
C LEU A 336 15.91 -13.06 19.03
N GLY A 337 17.04 -12.35 18.94
CA GLY A 337 18.39 -12.94 19.01
C GLY A 337 18.79 -13.74 17.77
N GLN A 338 18.00 -13.66 16.69
CA GLN A 338 18.21 -14.37 15.43
C GLN A 338 19.09 -13.52 14.50
N PHE A 339 20.37 -13.37 14.87
CA PHE A 339 21.25 -12.39 14.23
C PHE A 339 21.61 -12.74 12.79
N ASP A 340 21.76 -14.03 12.45
CA ASP A 340 22.04 -14.47 11.08
C ASP A 340 20.85 -14.17 10.15
N GLU A 341 19.63 -14.49 10.57
CA GLU A 341 18.42 -14.13 9.85
C GLU A 341 18.27 -12.62 9.72
N ALA A 342 18.55 -11.86 10.80
CA ALA A 342 18.51 -10.41 10.76
C ALA A 342 19.47 -9.84 9.70
N ALA A 343 20.69 -10.36 9.62
CA ALA A 343 21.67 -9.96 8.62
C ALA A 343 21.17 -10.23 7.20
N GLU A 344 20.60 -11.41 6.94
CA GLU A 344 20.05 -11.75 5.62
C GLU A 344 18.91 -10.82 5.20
N TRP A 345 17.98 -10.50 6.11
CA TRP A 345 16.90 -9.56 5.82
C TRP A 345 17.40 -8.13 5.64
N ALA A 346 18.38 -7.69 6.42
CA ALA A 346 18.94 -6.36 6.31
C ALA A 346 19.74 -6.17 5.01
N LEU A 347 20.45 -7.20 4.53
CA LEU A 347 21.10 -7.20 3.22
C LEU A 347 20.07 -7.06 2.09
N LYS A 348 18.97 -7.82 2.16
CA LYS A 348 17.86 -7.68 1.20
C LYS A 348 17.27 -6.27 1.21
N ALA A 349 17.15 -5.65 2.39
CA ALA A 349 16.69 -4.28 2.55
C ALA A 349 17.65 -3.27 1.89
N ALA A 350 18.95 -3.38 2.18
CA ALA A 350 19.98 -2.49 1.66
C ALA A 350 20.19 -2.61 0.13
N ALA A 351 19.84 -3.75 -0.45
CA ALA A 351 19.90 -3.97 -1.90
C ALA A 351 18.71 -3.37 -2.67
N ARG A 352 17.69 -2.84 -1.99
CA ARG A 352 16.52 -2.24 -2.66
C ARG A 352 16.80 -0.82 -3.14
N PRO A 353 16.12 -0.39 -4.22
CA PRO A 353 16.11 1.03 -4.60
C PRO A 353 15.73 1.92 -3.41
N ASN A 354 16.25 3.13 -3.38
CA ASN A 354 15.97 4.13 -2.34
C ASN A 354 16.41 3.73 -0.90
N ALA A 355 17.22 2.69 -0.75
CA ALA A 355 17.88 2.37 0.52
C ALA A 355 18.83 3.52 0.92
N HIS A 356 18.37 4.31 1.88
CA HIS A 356 19.08 5.48 2.40
C HIS A 356 19.93 5.11 3.63
N ALA A 357 20.66 6.08 4.18
CA ALA A 357 21.66 5.85 5.24
C ALA A 357 21.12 5.07 6.45
N ILE A 358 19.85 5.27 6.85
CA ILE A 358 19.23 4.54 7.96
C ILE A 358 19.11 3.03 7.63
N ILE A 359 18.72 2.67 6.40
CA ILE A 359 18.63 1.26 5.98
C ILE A 359 20.01 0.61 5.91
N LEU A 360 21.01 1.35 5.39
CA LEU A 360 22.40 0.89 5.41
C LEU A 360 22.90 0.71 6.85
N ALA A 361 22.46 1.56 7.78
CA ALA A 361 22.79 1.42 9.19
C ALA A 361 22.13 0.17 9.80
N ILE A 362 20.87 -0.14 9.48
CA ILE A 362 20.25 -1.42 9.89
C ILE A 362 21.12 -2.59 9.42
N ALA A 363 21.53 -2.61 8.14
CA ALA A 363 22.42 -3.65 7.61
C ALA A 363 23.77 -3.73 8.34
N ALA A 364 24.46 -2.60 8.53
CA ALA A 364 25.73 -2.55 9.24
C ALA A 364 25.61 -3.15 10.66
N HIS A 365 24.57 -2.78 11.40
CA HIS A 365 24.38 -3.27 12.75
C HIS A 365 23.97 -4.75 12.81
N CYS A 366 23.04 -5.20 11.95
CA CYS A 366 22.62 -6.60 11.89
C CYS A 366 23.81 -7.52 11.53
N LEU A 367 24.61 -7.14 10.53
CA LEU A 367 25.83 -7.87 10.15
C LEU A 367 26.86 -7.89 11.28
N ALA A 368 27.03 -6.78 12.00
CA ALA A 368 27.94 -6.72 13.13
C ALA A 368 27.52 -7.65 14.28
N LEU A 369 26.21 -7.74 14.56
CA LEU A 369 25.66 -8.65 15.56
C LEU A 369 25.82 -10.12 15.15
N ALA A 370 25.62 -10.44 13.87
CA ALA A 370 25.89 -11.76 13.29
C ALA A 370 27.39 -12.12 13.23
N GLY A 371 28.29 -11.17 13.54
CA GLY A 371 29.73 -11.38 13.48
C GLY A 371 30.35 -11.29 12.09
N ARG A 372 29.57 -10.88 11.07
CA ARG A 372 30.00 -10.63 9.69
C ARG A 372 30.65 -9.25 9.56
N LEU A 373 31.77 -9.06 10.26
CA LEU A 373 32.36 -7.74 10.52
C LEU A 373 32.88 -7.02 9.26
N ASP A 374 33.42 -7.74 8.30
CA ASP A 374 33.98 -7.12 7.09
C ASP A 374 32.88 -6.53 6.20
N GLU A 375 31.78 -7.27 6.00
CA GLU A 375 30.60 -6.76 5.31
C GLU A 375 29.97 -5.58 6.06
N ALA A 376 29.86 -5.68 7.39
CA ALA A 376 29.33 -4.62 8.23
C ALA A 376 30.15 -3.32 8.12
N ARG A 377 31.49 -3.42 8.05
CA ARG A 377 32.39 -2.28 7.86
C ARG A 377 32.23 -1.64 6.48
N THR A 378 31.92 -2.41 5.44
CA THR A 378 31.61 -1.84 4.11
C THR A 378 30.40 -0.92 4.18
N PHE A 379 29.32 -1.31 4.85
CA PHE A 379 28.16 -0.45 5.05
C PHE A 379 28.48 0.77 5.93
N ALA A 380 29.21 0.58 7.04
CA ALA A 380 29.64 1.68 7.90
C ALA A 380 30.47 2.72 7.13
N ALA A 381 31.40 2.28 6.28
CA ALA A 381 32.18 3.14 5.41
C ALA A 381 31.31 3.88 4.39
N ALA A 382 30.36 3.20 3.75
CA ALA A 382 29.42 3.83 2.81
C ALA A 382 28.57 4.92 3.48
N ILE A 383 28.09 4.69 4.70
CA ILE A 383 27.38 5.72 5.48
C ILE A 383 28.29 6.92 5.73
N ARG A 384 29.54 6.70 6.19
CA ARG A 384 30.49 7.77 6.49
C ARG A 384 30.97 8.56 5.27
N GLN A 385 30.86 8.03 4.06
CA GLN A 385 31.09 8.81 2.84
C GLN A 385 30.08 9.94 2.67
N THR A 386 28.85 9.75 3.15
CA THR A 386 27.77 10.76 3.06
C THR A 386 27.56 11.52 4.38
N LEU A 387 27.77 10.86 5.52
CA LEU A 387 27.61 11.38 6.87
C LEU A 387 28.88 11.10 7.69
N PRO A 388 29.94 11.92 7.56
CA PRO A 388 31.27 11.63 8.15
C PRO A 388 31.27 11.38 9.66
N ASN A 389 30.35 12.03 10.38
CA ASN A 389 30.25 11.96 11.84
C ASN A 389 29.23 10.93 12.35
N TYR A 390 28.65 10.10 11.46
CA TYR A 390 27.61 9.15 11.84
C TYR A 390 28.12 8.14 12.87
N CYS A 391 27.36 7.97 13.95
CA CYS A 391 27.66 7.04 15.05
C CYS A 391 26.42 6.24 15.51
N ALA A 392 26.62 5.34 16.47
CA ALA A 392 25.57 4.51 17.04
C ALA A 392 24.43 5.33 17.66
N ASP A 393 24.74 6.46 18.29
CA ASP A 393 23.73 7.30 18.94
C ASP A 393 22.80 7.96 17.91
N ASP A 394 23.28 8.27 16.69
CA ASP A 394 22.41 8.74 15.61
C ASP A 394 21.38 7.67 15.21
N PHE A 395 21.83 6.42 15.07
CA PHE A 395 20.96 5.29 14.79
C PHE A 395 19.94 5.09 15.92
N ILE A 396 20.40 5.04 17.16
CA ILE A 396 19.52 4.78 18.32
C ILE A 396 18.51 5.91 18.53
N ALA A 397 18.92 7.17 18.36
CA ALA A 397 18.02 8.32 18.49
C ALA A 397 16.99 8.44 17.36
N THR A 398 17.22 7.77 16.22
CA THR A 398 16.28 7.71 15.10
C THR A 398 15.04 6.89 15.48
N PHE A 399 15.25 5.76 16.16
CA PHE A 399 14.21 4.80 16.51
C PHE A 399 13.69 4.99 17.95
N ARG A 400 12.77 4.13 18.37
CA ARG A 400 12.19 4.04 19.72
C ARG A 400 12.47 2.66 20.30
N PHE A 401 13.75 2.29 20.40
CA PHE A 401 14.13 0.99 20.94
C PHE A 401 13.92 0.90 22.44
N GLU A 402 13.52 -0.29 22.90
CA GLU A 402 13.67 -0.67 24.31
C GLU A 402 15.14 -0.66 24.73
N PRO A 403 15.45 -0.44 26.03
CA PRO A 403 16.83 -0.35 26.52
C PRO A 403 17.72 -1.53 26.12
N ASP A 404 17.18 -2.76 26.15
CA ASP A 404 17.92 -3.98 25.82
C ASP A 404 18.26 -4.04 24.32
N ALA A 405 17.31 -3.71 23.45
CA ALA A 405 17.52 -3.63 22.01
C ALA A 405 18.56 -2.54 21.67
N ALA A 406 18.45 -1.36 22.30
CA ALA A 406 19.43 -0.28 22.13
C ALA A 406 20.85 -0.71 22.57
N ALA A 407 20.97 -1.48 23.65
CA ALA A 407 22.26 -2.00 24.13
C ALA A 407 22.90 -2.97 23.12
N LEU A 408 22.11 -3.86 22.51
CA LEU A 408 22.57 -4.76 21.44
C LEU A 408 23.12 -3.95 20.26
N PHE A 409 22.38 -2.95 19.78
CA PHE A 409 22.84 -2.11 18.68
C PHE A 409 24.15 -1.37 19.01
N ARG A 410 24.31 -0.82 20.22
CA ARG A 410 25.59 -0.24 20.67
C ARG A 410 26.74 -1.25 20.67
N GLN A 411 26.48 -2.48 21.09
CA GLN A 411 27.48 -3.55 21.08
C GLN A 411 27.94 -3.87 19.65
N GLY A 412 27.00 -4.00 18.71
CA GLY A 412 27.31 -4.17 17.29
C GLY A 412 28.15 -3.03 16.73
N ALA A 413 27.73 -1.78 16.98
CA ALA A 413 28.42 -0.58 16.50
C ALA A 413 29.89 -0.50 16.95
N LYS A 414 30.20 -0.88 18.20
CA LYS A 414 31.57 -0.92 18.72
C LYS A 414 32.48 -1.83 17.90
N ARG A 415 31.96 -2.95 17.37
CA ARG A 415 32.76 -3.94 16.60
C ARG A 415 33.13 -3.45 15.19
N ILE A 416 32.44 -2.43 14.69
CA ILE A 416 32.59 -1.89 13.33
C ILE A 416 33.05 -0.44 13.30
N GLY A 417 33.44 0.10 14.46
CA GLY A 417 33.98 1.46 14.56
C GLY A 417 32.94 2.57 14.42
N LEU A 418 31.64 2.27 14.64
CA LEU A 418 30.54 3.24 14.72
C LEU A 418 30.21 3.62 16.18
N ALA A 419 31.11 3.33 17.12
CA ALA A 419 30.91 3.58 18.55
C ALA A 419 30.54 5.02 18.88
#